data_AF-A0A1D1ZJH2-F1
#
_entry.id   AF-A0A1D1ZJH2-F1
#
_cell.length_a   1.000
_cell.length_b   1.000
_cell.length_c   1.000
_cell.angle_alpha   90.00
_cell.angle_beta   90.00
_cell.angle_gamma   90.00
#
_symmetry.space_group_name_H-M   'P 1'
#
loop_
_entity.id
_entity.type
_entity.pdbx_description
1 polymer ?
#
loop_
_entity_poly.entity_id
_entity_poly.type
_entity_poly.pdbx_seq_one_letter_code
_entity_poly.pdbx_strand_id
1 'polypeptide(L)'
;MFPSETQKKDFYSCDTIAASLIFLVLLVICTLWWRIKRRQYDASNVTLGLPEKQEEDASAQNIPKGNDCLKRESQRFTFLEIRDITGNFEMAIGKGGFGTVYLGHLDNGTQVAVKVL
;
A
#
# COMPACT_ATOMS: atom_id res chain seq x y z
N MET A 1 -59.13 21.35 36.13
CA MET A 1 -58.07 20.40 36.53
C MET A 1 -57.52 19.80 35.25
N PHE A 2 -56.34 20.25 34.82
CA PHE A 2 -55.80 19.99 33.48
C PHE A 2 -55.26 18.56 33.35
N PRO A 3 -55.53 17.85 32.23
CA PRO A 3 -55.05 16.49 32.04
C PRO A 3 -53.61 16.47 31.52
N SER A 4 -52.95 15.36 31.81
CA SER A 4 -51.52 15.07 31.72
C SER A 4 -50.97 14.94 30.29
N GLU A 5 -49.86 15.63 30.04
CA GLU A 5 -49.02 15.51 28.84
C GLU A 5 -47.80 14.62 29.16
N THR A 6 -47.95 13.29 29.10
CA THR A 6 -46.87 12.33 29.46
C THR A 6 -46.71 11.15 28.50
N GLN A 7 -46.96 11.31 27.20
CA GLN A 7 -46.79 10.21 26.22
C GLN A 7 -45.66 10.40 25.19
N LYS A 8 -44.87 11.47 25.28
CA LYS A 8 -43.79 11.71 24.30
C LYS A 8 -42.44 11.10 24.66
N LYS A 9 -42.19 10.71 25.91
CA LYS A 9 -40.82 10.35 26.36
C LYS A 9 -40.38 8.93 26.00
N ASP A 10 -41.33 8.00 25.88
CA ASP A 10 -41.02 6.59 25.66
C ASP A 10 -40.81 6.24 24.18
N PHE A 11 -41.24 7.13 23.27
CA PHE A 11 -41.10 6.93 21.83
C PHE A 11 -39.67 7.24 21.34
N TYR A 12 -39.05 8.30 21.84
CA TYR A 12 -37.67 8.70 21.44
C TYR A 12 -36.59 7.73 21.93
N SER A 13 -36.90 6.85 22.89
CA SER A 13 -35.95 5.86 23.42
C SER A 13 -35.75 4.66 22.48
N CYS A 14 -36.74 4.28 21.68
CA CYS A 14 -36.59 3.18 20.72
C CYS A 14 -35.86 3.65 19.45
N ASP A 15 -36.18 4.85 18.97
CA ASP A 15 -35.54 5.44 17.79
C ASP A 15 -34.04 5.68 18.00
N THR A 16 -33.63 6.08 19.21
CA THR A 16 -32.21 6.28 19.55
C THR A 16 -31.43 4.96 19.61
N ILE A 17 -32.06 3.89 20.13
CA ILE A 17 -31.44 2.55 20.13
C ILE A 17 -31.32 2.04 18.69
N ALA A 18 -32.37 2.16 17.87
CA ALA A 18 -32.34 1.74 16.47
C ALA A 18 -31.27 2.52 15.67
N ALA A 19 -31.21 3.84 15.82
CA ALA A 19 -30.22 4.67 15.14
C ALA A 19 -28.77 4.34 15.57
N SER A 20 -28.54 4.09 16.87
CA SER A 20 -27.22 3.73 17.37
C SER A 20 -26.72 2.37 16.86
N LEU A 21 -27.61 1.38 16.75
CA LEU A 21 -27.30 0.08 16.17
C LEU A 21 -26.95 0.19 14.68
N ILE A 22 -27.72 0.96 13.91
CA ILE A 22 -27.44 1.21 12.49
C ILE A 22 -26.08 1.90 12.33
N PHE A 23 -25.78 2.91 13.16
CA PHE A 23 -24.51 3.61 13.11
C PHE A 23 -23.31 2.69 13.42
N LEU A 24 -23.42 1.82 14.43
CA LEU A 24 -22.38 0.83 14.73
C LEU A 24 -22.16 -0.14 13.56
N VAL A 25 -23.23 -0.64 12.94
CA VAL A 25 -23.14 -1.53 11.77
C VAL A 25 -22.47 -0.81 10.60
N LEU A 26 -22.82 0.45 10.34
CA LEU A 26 -22.19 1.27 9.29
C LEU A 26 -20.69 1.51 9.57
N LEU A 27 -20.29 1.76 10.82
CA LEU A 27 -18.87 1.89 11.18
C LEU A 27 -18.10 0.59 10.95
N VAL A 28 -18.69 -0.56 11.29
CA VAL A 28 -18.08 -1.88 11.03
C VAL A 28 -17.95 -2.12 9.53
N ILE A 29 -19.00 -1.86 8.74
CA ILE A 29 -18.93 -2.01 7.27
C ILE A 29 -17.89 -1.05 6.69
N CYS A 30 -17.86 0.22 7.12
CA CYS A 30 -16.91 1.22 6.65
C CYS A 30 -15.47 0.82 6.99
N THR A 31 -15.22 0.30 8.19
CA THR A 31 -13.88 -0.17 8.60
C THR A 31 -13.47 -1.46 7.90
N LEU A 32 -14.38 -2.40 7.67
CA LEU A 32 -14.15 -3.61 6.88
C LEU A 32 -13.88 -3.26 5.42
N TRP A 33 -14.68 -2.38 4.81
CA TRP A 33 -14.44 -1.87 3.47
C TRP A 33 -13.10 -1.15 3.38
N TRP A 34 -12.75 -0.30 4.36
CA TRP A 34 -11.45 0.37 4.35
C TRP A 34 -10.30 -0.62 4.52
N ARG A 35 -10.46 -1.63 5.38
CA ARG A 35 -9.48 -2.71 5.59
C ARG A 35 -9.30 -3.58 4.34
N ILE A 36 -10.39 -3.97 3.68
CA ILE A 36 -10.38 -4.82 2.48
C ILE A 36 -9.89 -4.02 1.27
N LYS A 37 -10.38 -2.79 1.09
CA LYS A 37 -9.98 -1.91 -0.01
C LYS A 37 -8.54 -1.44 0.09
N ARG A 38 -7.96 -1.37 1.30
CA ARG A 38 -6.52 -1.10 1.49
C ARG A 38 -5.62 -2.22 0.94
N ARG A 39 -6.17 -3.37 0.52
CA ARG A 39 -5.42 -4.47 -0.08
C ARG A 39 -5.71 -4.76 -1.55
N GLN A 40 -6.74 -4.16 -2.16
CA GLN A 40 -7.25 -4.65 -3.46
C GLN A 40 -7.48 -3.58 -4.53
N TYR A 41 -6.84 -2.41 -4.41
CA TYR A 41 -6.71 -1.52 -5.57
C TYR A 41 -5.45 -1.81 -6.40
N ASP A 42 -4.68 -2.85 -6.03
CA ASP A 42 -3.26 -3.03 -6.42
C ASP A 42 -2.98 -4.44 -7.00
N ALA A 43 -3.99 -5.09 -7.60
CA ALA A 43 -3.87 -6.48 -8.03
C ALA A 43 -4.79 -6.84 -9.21
N SER A 44 -4.81 -6.03 -10.26
CA SER A 44 -5.60 -6.38 -11.45
C SER A 44 -4.92 -6.06 -12.77
N ASN A 45 -3.72 -6.64 -12.99
CA ASN A 45 -3.11 -6.83 -14.31
C ASN A 45 -1.70 -7.47 -14.24
N VAL A 46 -1.51 -8.53 -13.46
CA VAL A 46 -0.47 -9.52 -13.80
C VAL A 46 -1.00 -10.35 -14.96
N THR A 47 -0.95 -9.77 -16.16
CA THR A 47 -0.99 -10.57 -17.39
C THR A 47 0.44 -11.02 -17.66
N LEU A 48 0.61 -12.33 -17.63
CA LEU A 48 1.82 -13.07 -17.98
C LEU A 48 2.47 -12.50 -19.26
N GLY A 49 3.48 -11.66 -19.08
CA GLY A 49 4.40 -11.22 -20.12
C GLY A 49 5.75 -11.86 -19.86
N LEU A 50 5.93 -13.07 -20.39
CA LEU A 50 7.24 -13.65 -20.58
C LEU A 50 7.93 -12.86 -21.72
N PRO A 51 9.08 -12.24 -21.46
CA PRO A 51 10.21 -12.34 -22.36
C PRO A 51 11.30 -13.10 -21.58
N GLU A 52 11.43 -14.40 -21.76
CA GLU A 52 12.31 -14.97 -22.80
C GLU A 52 13.28 -13.93 -23.38
N LYS A 53 14.45 -13.85 -22.74
CA LYS A 53 15.74 -14.06 -23.42
C LYS A 53 16.87 -14.37 -22.43
N GLN A 54 17.41 -15.57 -22.61
CA GLN A 54 18.74 -16.09 -22.25
C GLN A 54 19.85 -15.06 -22.58
N GLU A 55 20.82 -14.79 -21.68
CA GLU A 55 22.07 -15.53 -21.35
C GLU A 55 23.29 -14.88 -22.05
N GLU A 56 24.51 -15.09 -21.51
CA GLU A 56 25.87 -14.58 -21.90
C GLU A 56 26.32 -13.24 -21.23
N ASP A 57 27.45 -13.09 -20.52
CA ASP A 57 28.69 -13.87 -20.45
C ASP A 57 29.46 -13.74 -19.13
N ALA A 58 30.19 -14.80 -18.83
CA ALA A 58 31.22 -14.89 -17.80
C ALA A 58 32.45 -14.05 -18.14
N SER A 59 32.99 -13.33 -17.14
CA SER A 59 34.45 -13.11 -17.11
C SER A 59 34.95 -12.96 -15.67
N ALA A 60 35.80 -13.90 -15.29
CA ALA A 60 36.52 -13.92 -14.03
C ALA A 60 37.49 -12.73 -13.91
N GLN A 61 37.51 -12.07 -12.76
CA GLN A 61 38.70 -11.38 -12.26
C GLN A 61 38.95 -11.78 -10.81
N ASN A 62 39.94 -12.66 -10.64
CA ASN A 62 40.58 -12.95 -9.36
C ASN A 62 41.56 -11.81 -9.04
N ILE A 63 41.28 -11.01 -8.00
CA ILE A 63 42.31 -10.26 -7.26
C ILE A 63 41.93 -10.31 -5.77
N PRO A 64 42.68 -11.03 -4.91
CA PRO A 64 42.44 -10.99 -3.48
C PRO A 64 43.31 -9.90 -2.85
N LYS A 65 42.75 -8.74 -2.51
CA LYS A 65 43.36 -7.78 -1.56
C LYS A 65 42.30 -7.08 -0.74
N GLY A 66 42.43 -7.24 0.59
CA GLY A 66 41.41 -6.90 1.57
C GLY A 66 41.24 -5.41 1.83
N ASN A 67 39.98 -5.04 2.00
CA ASN A 67 39.43 -4.02 2.89
C ASN A 67 37.88 -4.09 2.79
N ASP A 68 37.27 -5.09 3.43
CA ASP A 68 35.82 -5.30 3.49
C ASP A 68 35.10 -4.24 4.35
N CYS A 69 35.16 -2.99 3.89
CA CYS A 69 34.40 -1.87 4.42
C CYS A 69 33.39 -1.42 3.36
N LEU A 70 32.36 -2.25 3.17
CA LEU A 70 31.06 -1.91 2.57
C LEU A 70 31.11 -0.83 1.48
N LYS A 71 31.63 -1.19 0.32
CA LYS A 71 31.37 -0.45 -0.91
C LYS A 71 29.87 -0.61 -1.22
N ARG A 72 29.03 0.25 -0.66
CA ARG A 72 27.61 0.38 -1.04
C ARG A 72 27.61 0.91 -2.46
N GLU A 73 27.72 0.01 -3.44
CA GLU A 73 27.65 0.37 -4.84
C GLU A 73 26.28 1.00 -5.09
N SER A 74 26.28 2.30 -5.41
CA SER A 74 25.07 3.00 -5.80
C SER A 74 24.75 2.60 -7.25
N GLN A 75 23.86 1.63 -7.37
CA GLN A 75 23.32 1.25 -8.68
C GLN A 75 22.49 2.43 -9.23
N ARG A 76 22.72 2.76 -10.50
CA ARG A 76 21.95 3.77 -11.21
C ARG A 76 20.80 3.09 -11.92
N PHE A 77 19.60 3.58 -11.70
CA PHE A 77 18.38 3.11 -12.34
C PHE A 77 17.91 4.15 -13.33
N THR A 78 17.41 3.72 -14.49
CA THR A 78 16.71 4.63 -15.40
C THR A 78 15.30 4.92 -14.90
N PHE A 79 14.66 5.99 -15.38
CA PHE A 79 13.27 6.28 -14.99
C PHE A 79 12.31 5.15 -15.38
N LEU A 80 12.52 4.52 -16.55
CA LEU A 80 11.72 3.38 -16.99
C LEU A 80 11.85 2.20 -16.01
N GLU A 81 13.07 1.91 -15.58
CA GLU A 81 13.35 0.86 -14.62
C GLU A 81 12.72 1.16 -13.24
N ILE A 82 12.79 2.41 -12.78
CA ILE A 82 12.09 2.83 -11.55
C ILE A 82 10.58 2.65 -11.68
N ARG A 83 10.01 3.00 -12.83
CA ARG A 83 8.60 2.80 -13.11
C ARG A 83 8.25 1.32 -13.06
N ASP A 84 9.08 0.45 -13.62
CA ASP A 84 8.82 -0.99 -13.63
C ASP A 84 8.99 -1.59 -12.22
N ILE A 85 10.03 -1.21 -11.48
CA ILE A 85 10.27 -1.59 -10.08
C ILE A 85 9.09 -1.22 -9.17
N THR A 86 8.49 -0.04 -9.39
CA THR A 86 7.39 0.49 -8.55
C THR A 86 5.99 0.15 -9.07
N GLY A 87 5.87 -0.66 -10.13
CA GLY A 87 4.57 -0.95 -10.73
C GLY A 87 3.86 0.31 -11.24
N ASN A 88 4.59 1.24 -11.84
CA ASN A 88 4.10 2.55 -12.25
C ASN A 88 3.63 3.42 -11.07
N PHE A 89 4.38 3.39 -9.96
CA PHE A 89 4.12 4.15 -8.74
C PHE A 89 2.74 3.84 -8.10
N GLU A 90 2.33 2.57 -8.11
CA GLU A 90 1.00 2.13 -7.67
C GLU A 90 0.85 2.23 -6.14
N MET A 91 1.82 1.68 -5.42
CA MET A 91 1.72 1.52 -3.97
C MET A 91 2.54 2.57 -3.20
N ALA A 92 1.89 3.65 -2.77
CA ALA A 92 2.51 4.62 -1.87
C ALA A 92 2.58 4.09 -0.42
N ILE A 93 3.79 3.97 0.12
CA ILE A 93 4.06 3.53 1.51
C ILE A 93 4.32 4.68 2.48
N GLY A 94 4.61 5.88 1.97
CA GLY A 94 4.83 7.07 2.80
C GLY A 94 4.60 8.37 2.05
N LYS A 95 4.07 9.38 2.73
CA LYS A 95 3.88 10.75 2.20
C LYS A 95 4.34 11.77 3.24
N GLY A 96 5.13 12.75 2.83
CA GLY A 96 5.59 13.85 3.70
C GLY A 96 6.10 15.05 2.91
N GLY A 97 6.65 16.04 3.62
CA GLY A 97 7.17 17.28 3.00
C GLY A 97 8.39 17.08 2.09
N PHE A 98 8.92 15.85 2.03
CA PHE A 98 10.04 15.49 1.18
C PHE A 98 9.64 14.59 0.01
N GLY A 99 8.35 14.49 -0.30
CA GLY A 99 7.84 13.70 -1.42
C GLY A 99 7.09 12.42 -1.01
N THR A 100 6.82 11.58 -2.00
CA THR A 100 6.09 10.31 -1.83
C THR A 100 7.06 9.15 -1.95
N VAL A 101 6.93 8.18 -1.04
CA VAL A 101 7.71 6.93 -1.06
C VAL A 101 6.80 5.82 -1.54
N TYR A 102 7.24 5.09 -2.57
CA TYR A 102 6.54 3.97 -3.17
C TYR A 102 7.24 2.65 -2.85
N LEU A 103 6.47 1.59 -2.71
CA LEU A 103 7.01 0.24 -2.64
C LEU A 103 7.50 -0.16 -4.03
N GLY A 104 8.64 -0.86 -4.09
CA GLY A 104 9.08 -1.49 -5.31
C GLY A 104 9.72 -2.85 -5.05
N HIS A 105 9.87 -3.62 -6.11
CA HIS A 105 10.58 -4.90 -6.10
C HIS A 105 11.61 -4.90 -7.22
N LEU A 106 12.85 -5.21 -6.88
CA LEU A 106 13.91 -5.46 -7.86
C LEU A 106 13.68 -6.83 -8.52
N ASP A 107 14.30 -7.06 -9.68
CA ASP A 107 14.19 -8.32 -10.44
C ASP A 107 14.63 -9.55 -9.63
N ASN A 108 15.53 -9.37 -8.66
CA ASN A 108 15.97 -10.40 -7.74
C ASN A 108 14.98 -10.67 -6.57
N GLY A 109 13.80 -10.06 -6.59
CA GLY A 109 12.76 -10.16 -5.55
C GLY A 109 13.02 -9.32 -4.31
N THR A 110 14.11 -8.54 -4.27
CA THR A 110 14.41 -7.66 -3.13
C THR A 110 13.42 -6.51 -3.08
N GLN A 111 12.76 -6.36 -1.93
CA GLN A 111 11.85 -5.25 -1.68
C GLN A 111 12.63 -3.96 -1.40
N VAL A 112 12.21 -2.88 -2.06
CA VAL A 112 12.85 -1.56 -1.98
C VAL A 112 11.82 -0.45 -1.77
N ALA A 113 12.28 0.71 -1.32
CA ALA A 113 11.48 1.91 -1.16
C ALA A 113 12.01 3.02 -2.08
N VAL A 114 11.19 3.47 -3.03
CA VAL A 114 11.54 4.51 -4.00
C VAL A 114 10.95 5.84 -3.55
N LYS A 115 11.80 6.82 -3.27
CA LYS A 115 11.37 8.18 -2.93
C LYS A 115 11.36 9.05 -4.17
N VAL A 116 10.20 9.62 -4.49
CA VAL A 116 9.98 10.55 -5.61
C VAL A 116 9.81 11.95 -5.05
N LEU A 117 10.60 12.89 -5.58
CA LEU A 117 10.61 14.32 -5.22
C LEU A 117 9.72 15.14 -6.16
#